data_AF-A0A6I8M0K7-F1
#
_entry.id   AF-A0A6I8M0K7-F1
#
_cell.length_a   1.000
_cell.length_b   1.000
_cell.length_c   1.000
_cell.angle_alpha   90.00
_cell.angle_beta   90.00
_cell.angle_gamma   90.00
#
_symmetry.space_group_name_H-M   'P 1'
#
loop_
_entity.id
_entity.type
_entity.pdbx_description
1 polymer ?
#
loop_
_entity_poly.entity_id
_entity_poly.type
_entity_poly.pdbx_seq_one_letter_code
_entity_poly.pdbx_strand_id
1 'polypeptide(L)'
;MLSKGSNPAMSAIQAYVRKTAPRGRNTEQVGPFLATYSPGTAHPMLNYAIPDDGAKPTAAEIDALTEAYRRRDLLPRLEYFTDVAPDLENLLVEAGYALERRVPLMTCSPADRVDRPAPAEIRLRTPESAEDFRRMRAAQNIAFGEAPEISDAEVDRLKTTGRHLLAEEAGVVVGGGVALDIVDGTTEVAGIAVLEAYRRRGIAAALTARLTRDVHEAGAHTAFLTPGDLGIGTVYARVGYRPAGECVHLSLS
;
A
#
# COMPACT_ATOMS: atom_id res chain seq x y z
N MET A 1 2.22 -8.33 32.95
CA MET A 1 1.94 -8.01 31.54
C MET A 1 3.24 -8.16 30.77
N LEU A 2 3.39 -9.23 30.00
CA LEU A 2 4.53 -9.36 29.09
C LEU A 2 4.39 -8.24 28.06
N SER A 3 5.39 -7.35 27.99
CA SER A 3 5.59 -6.49 26.82
C SER A 3 5.54 -7.42 25.61
N LYS A 4 4.51 -7.28 24.75
CA LYS A 4 4.51 -7.94 23.45
C LYS A 4 5.73 -7.37 22.73
N GLY A 5 6.81 -8.15 22.66
CA GLY A 5 7.98 -7.79 21.88
C GLY A 5 7.53 -7.41 20.47
N SER A 6 8.20 -6.43 19.86
CA SER A 6 7.88 -5.95 18.51
C SER A 6 7.66 -7.12 17.56
N ASN A 7 6.54 -7.10 16.84
CA ASN A 7 6.23 -8.08 15.79
C ASN A 7 7.24 -7.87 14.64
N PRO A 8 8.23 -8.76 14.44
CA PRO A 8 9.35 -8.48 13.52
C PRO A 8 8.89 -8.25 12.07
N ALA A 9 7.78 -8.88 11.67
CA ALA A 9 7.18 -8.65 10.36
C ALA A 9 6.64 -7.21 10.23
N MET A 10 6.06 -6.65 11.30
CA MET A 10 5.55 -5.27 11.28
C MET A 10 6.68 -4.25 11.26
N SER A 11 7.74 -4.47 12.04
CA SER A 11 8.95 -3.65 11.96
C SER A 11 9.55 -3.65 10.54
N ALA A 12 9.63 -4.81 9.88
CA ALA A 12 10.13 -4.89 8.50
C ALA A 12 9.24 -4.13 7.50
N ILE A 13 7.91 -4.24 7.62
CA ILE A 13 6.96 -3.53 6.74
C ILE A 13 6.97 -2.02 7.03
N GLN A 14 7.05 -1.58 8.29
CA GLN A 14 7.19 -0.17 8.62
C GLN A 14 8.51 0.41 8.08
N ALA A 15 9.62 -0.33 8.20
CA ALA A 15 10.89 0.04 7.63
C ALA A 15 10.83 0.11 6.09
N TYR A 16 10.13 -0.81 5.44
CA TYR A 16 9.82 -0.76 4.01
C TYR A 16 9.11 0.55 3.66
N VAL A 17 8.02 0.89 4.36
CA VAL A 17 7.24 2.12 4.12
C VAL A 17 8.10 3.37 4.34
N ARG A 18 8.90 3.44 5.42
CA ARG A 18 9.83 4.57 5.65
C ARG A 18 10.86 4.73 4.52
N LYS A 19 11.30 3.64 3.89
CA LYS A 19 12.28 3.68 2.79
C LYS A 19 11.66 4.02 1.43
N THR A 20 10.39 3.66 1.20
CA THR A 20 9.74 3.84 -0.11
C THR A 20 8.89 5.10 -0.19
N ALA A 21 8.21 5.50 0.89
CA ALA A 21 7.36 6.69 0.92
C ALA A 21 8.06 8.01 0.56
N PRO A 22 9.37 8.22 0.85
CA PRO A 22 10.10 9.42 0.41
C PRO A 22 10.24 9.57 -1.11
N ARG A 23 10.07 8.50 -1.90
CA ARG A 23 10.36 8.53 -3.33
C ARG A 23 9.42 9.51 -4.05
N GLY A 24 10.01 10.52 -4.70
CA GLY A 24 9.25 11.59 -5.37
C GLY A 24 8.61 12.60 -4.42
N ARG A 25 8.95 12.57 -3.12
CA ARG A 25 8.46 13.50 -2.09
C ARG A 25 9.61 14.27 -1.46
N ASN A 26 9.34 15.50 -1.02
CA ASN A 26 10.22 16.17 -0.08
C ASN A 26 10.06 15.52 1.30
N THR A 27 11.12 15.52 2.11
CA THR A 27 11.09 14.94 3.45
C THR A 27 11.62 15.88 4.51
N GLU A 28 11.18 15.65 5.74
CA GLU A 28 11.72 16.30 6.92
C GLU A 28 11.66 15.32 8.11
N GLN A 29 12.77 15.17 8.83
CA GLN A 29 12.76 14.46 10.11
C GLN A 29 12.32 15.43 11.20
N VAL A 30 11.22 15.12 11.87
CA VAL A 30 10.67 15.90 12.98
C VAL A 30 10.58 15.01 14.21
N GLY A 31 11.56 15.12 15.11
CA GLY A 31 11.68 14.20 16.24
C GLY A 31 11.69 12.73 15.75
N PRO A 32 10.81 11.86 16.25
CA PRO A 32 10.71 10.46 15.83
C PRO A 32 9.85 10.24 14.57
N PHE A 33 9.56 11.29 13.79
CA PHE A 33 8.69 11.21 12.61
C PHE A 33 9.43 11.57 11.33
N LEU A 34 9.33 10.70 10.33
CA LEU A 34 9.64 11.03 8.94
C LEU A 34 8.40 11.64 8.27
N ALA A 35 8.36 12.96 8.15
CA ALA A 35 7.31 13.67 7.44
C ALA A 35 7.60 13.67 5.93
N THR A 36 6.59 13.36 5.11
CA THR A 36 6.69 13.35 3.65
C THR A 36 5.71 14.34 3.01
N TYR A 37 6.16 15.02 1.96
CA TYR A 37 5.40 16.06 1.25
C TYR A 37 5.46 15.86 -0.26
N SER A 38 4.32 15.60 -0.89
CA SER A 38 4.20 15.45 -2.34
C SER A 38 4.17 16.82 -3.05
N PRO A 39 5.08 17.09 -4.00
CA PRO A 39 5.10 18.38 -4.71
C PRO A 39 3.79 18.66 -5.46
N GLY A 40 3.32 19.90 -5.39
CA GLY A 40 2.22 20.39 -6.23
C GLY A 40 0.81 19.87 -5.89
N THR A 41 0.62 19.22 -4.74
CA THR A 41 -0.71 18.72 -4.34
C THR A 41 -0.89 18.72 -2.82
N ALA A 42 -2.04 19.21 -2.36
CA ALA A 42 -2.47 19.15 -0.97
C ALA A 42 -3.27 17.87 -0.64
N HIS A 43 -3.31 16.89 -1.55
CA HIS A 43 -4.10 15.67 -1.34
C HIS A 43 -3.66 14.93 -0.06
N PRO A 44 -4.56 14.69 0.92
CA PRO A 44 -4.17 14.16 2.24
C PRO A 44 -3.46 12.81 2.20
N MET A 45 -3.86 11.92 1.28
CA MET A 45 -3.22 10.59 1.14
C MET A 45 -1.80 10.63 0.55
N LEU A 46 -1.34 11.78 0.06
CA LEU A 46 0.00 11.95 -0.52
C LEU A 46 0.96 12.70 0.42
N ASN A 47 0.46 13.20 1.55
CA ASN A 47 1.18 14.02 2.50
C ASN A 47 0.92 13.48 3.91
N TYR A 48 1.81 12.64 4.41
CA TYR A 48 1.66 12.00 5.72
C TYR A 48 3.03 11.68 6.33
N ALA A 49 3.05 11.61 7.66
CA ALA A 49 4.22 11.28 8.44
C ALA A 49 4.20 9.84 8.92
N ILE A 50 5.40 9.33 9.13
CA ILE A 50 5.66 7.94 9.45
C ILE A 50 6.57 7.90 10.69
N PRO A 51 6.15 7.28 11.80
CA PRO A 51 6.95 7.22 13.01
C PRO A 51 8.10 6.21 12.89
N ASP A 52 9.11 6.41 13.71
CA ASP A 52 10.13 5.41 14.04
C ASP A 52 9.53 4.27 14.87
N ASP A 53 10.19 3.11 14.84
CA ASP A 53 9.78 1.97 15.67
C ASP A 53 9.95 2.31 17.15
N GLY A 54 8.90 2.07 17.94
CA GLY A 54 8.86 2.35 19.37
C GLY A 54 8.73 3.84 19.71
N ALA A 55 8.32 4.68 18.76
CA ALA A 55 8.17 6.12 18.96
C ALA A 55 7.31 6.43 20.20
N LYS A 56 7.88 7.25 21.10
CA LYS A 56 7.23 7.80 22.30
C LYS A 56 7.47 9.31 22.34
N PRO A 57 6.84 10.06 21.40
CA PRO A 57 7.09 11.49 21.28
C PRO A 57 6.62 12.24 22.52
N THR A 58 7.31 13.32 22.82
CA THR A 58 6.84 14.35 23.74
C THR A 58 5.75 15.21 23.08
N ALA A 59 4.96 15.93 23.89
CA ALA A 59 3.97 16.89 23.38
C ALA A 59 4.60 17.92 22.42
N ALA A 60 5.80 18.42 22.75
CA ALA A 60 6.53 19.36 21.91
C ALA A 60 6.93 18.79 20.53
N GLU A 61 7.22 17.49 20.45
CA GLU A 61 7.52 16.82 19.17
C GLU A 61 6.25 16.62 18.32
N ILE A 62 5.09 16.37 18.95
CA ILE A 62 3.80 16.31 18.25
C ILE A 62 3.41 17.71 17.74
N ASP A 63 3.62 18.75 18.54
CA ASP A 63 3.39 20.16 18.12
C ASP A 63 4.32 20.54 16.96
N ALA A 64 5.60 20.16 17.02
CA ALA A 64 6.55 20.40 15.95
C ALA A 64 6.16 19.68 14.64
N LEU A 65 5.66 18.44 14.73
CA LEU A 65 5.14 17.71 13.58
C LEU A 65 3.94 18.45 12.98
N THR A 66 3.01 18.89 13.84
CA THR A 66 1.82 19.63 13.45
C THR A 66 2.19 20.91 12.70
N GLU A 67 3.13 21.69 13.25
CA GLU A 67 3.64 22.90 12.62
C GLU A 67 4.36 22.61 11.29
N ALA A 68 4.94 21.42 11.13
CA ALA A 68 5.58 21.00 9.89
C ALA A 68 4.66 20.84 8.70
N TYR A 69 3.45 20.38 8.94
CA TYR A 69 2.40 20.34 7.93
C TYR A 69 1.75 21.71 7.76
N ARG A 70 1.41 22.41 8.85
CA ARG A 70 0.69 23.70 8.80
C ARG A 70 1.47 24.80 8.09
N ARG A 71 2.78 24.94 8.30
CA ARG A 71 3.60 25.94 7.58
C ARG A 71 3.70 25.71 6.06
N ARG A 72 3.19 24.58 5.58
CA ARG A 72 3.11 24.21 4.15
C ARG A 72 1.67 24.20 3.65
N ASP A 73 0.71 24.69 4.45
CA ASP A 73 -0.73 24.63 4.17
C ASP A 73 -1.23 23.19 3.93
N LEU A 74 -0.64 22.21 4.62
CA LEU A 74 -1.02 20.80 4.54
C LEU A 74 -1.70 20.35 5.82
N LEU A 75 -2.60 19.36 5.69
CA LEU A 75 -3.22 18.68 6.81
C LEU A 75 -2.17 17.85 7.59
N PRO A 76 -1.93 18.12 8.88
CA PRO A 76 -1.12 17.25 9.73
C PRO A 76 -1.73 15.85 9.78
N ARG A 77 -0.96 14.85 9.32
CA ARG A 77 -1.49 13.51 9.10
C ARG A 77 -0.41 12.44 9.24
N LEU A 78 -0.77 11.28 9.78
CA LEU A 78 0.11 10.14 9.97
C LEU A 78 -0.50 8.85 9.42
N GLU A 79 0.37 7.97 8.92
CA GLU A 79 0.03 6.58 8.59
C GLU A 79 1.09 5.63 9.17
N TYR A 80 0.68 4.69 10.02
CA TYR A 80 1.61 3.73 10.62
C TYR A 80 0.94 2.46 11.13
N PHE A 81 1.73 1.39 11.24
CA PHE A 81 1.28 0.12 11.81
C PHE A 81 1.27 0.20 13.33
N THR A 82 0.13 -0.10 13.96
CA THR A 82 -0.03 0.06 15.43
C THR A 82 0.98 -0.75 16.23
N ASP A 83 1.38 -1.92 15.72
CA ASP A 83 2.34 -2.82 16.35
C ASP A 83 3.74 -2.20 16.52
N VAL A 84 4.14 -1.25 15.66
CA VAL A 84 5.48 -0.63 15.74
C VAL A 84 5.54 0.48 16.78
N ALA A 85 4.43 1.14 17.08
CA ALA A 85 4.35 2.21 18.07
C ALA A 85 3.00 2.16 18.81
N PRO A 86 2.79 1.17 19.71
CA PRO A 86 1.47 0.89 20.28
C PRO A 86 0.87 2.03 21.10
N ASP A 87 1.71 2.81 21.78
CA ASP A 87 1.27 3.92 22.64
C ASP A 87 1.01 5.21 21.84
N LEU A 88 1.48 5.30 20.60
CA LEU A 88 1.47 6.54 19.82
C LEU A 88 0.06 7.04 19.51
N GLU A 89 -0.91 6.15 19.32
CA GLU A 89 -2.28 6.55 18.99
C GLU A 89 -2.88 7.37 20.13
N ASN A 90 -2.72 6.92 21.37
CA ASN A 90 -3.22 7.61 22.55
C ASN A 90 -2.58 8.99 22.69
N LEU A 91 -1.26 9.08 22.49
CA LEU A 91 -0.52 10.35 22.56
C LEU A 91 -1.01 11.35 21.50
N LEU A 92 -1.27 10.89 20.27
CA LEU A 92 -1.79 11.73 19.19
C LEU A 92 -3.24 12.19 19.49
N VAL A 93 -4.09 11.31 20.01
CA VAL A 93 -5.47 11.65 20.38
C VAL A 93 -5.50 12.65 21.54
N GLU A 94 -4.64 12.51 22.55
CA GLU A 94 -4.48 13.49 23.63
C GLU A 94 -4.04 14.87 23.09
N ALA A 95 -3.26 14.89 22.01
CA ALA A 95 -2.87 16.10 21.28
C ALA A 95 -3.93 16.60 20.28
N GLY A 96 -5.10 15.96 20.20
CA GLY A 96 -6.25 16.38 19.40
C GLY A 96 -6.37 15.75 18.01
N TYR A 97 -5.46 14.84 17.61
CA TYR A 97 -5.61 14.12 16.35
C TYR A 97 -6.82 13.19 16.41
N ALA A 98 -7.57 13.12 15.30
CA ALA A 98 -8.68 12.21 15.13
C ALA A 98 -8.26 10.98 14.32
N LEU A 99 -8.74 9.80 14.74
CA LEU A 99 -8.62 8.58 13.96
C LEU A 99 -9.54 8.65 12.73
N GLU A 100 -8.96 8.65 11.53
CA GLU A 100 -9.70 8.61 10.27
C GLU A 100 -10.18 7.19 9.96
N ARG A 101 -9.28 6.21 10.04
CA ARG A 101 -9.55 4.80 9.71
C ARG A 101 -8.51 3.85 10.27
N ARG A 102 -8.94 2.59 10.45
CA ARG A 102 -8.09 1.42 10.64
C ARG A 102 -8.11 0.59 9.35
N VAL A 103 -6.92 0.35 8.80
CA VAL A 103 -6.74 -0.39 7.56
C VAL A 103 -6.13 -1.74 7.90
N PRO A 104 -6.82 -2.86 7.65
CA PRO A 104 -6.25 -4.18 7.91
C PRO A 104 -4.97 -4.39 7.07
N LEU A 105 -4.08 -5.22 7.59
CA LEU A 105 -2.87 -5.64 6.89
C LEU A 105 -2.83 -7.17 6.83
N MET A 106 -2.46 -7.70 5.66
CA MET A 106 -2.19 -9.12 5.49
C MET A 106 -0.81 -9.35 4.93
N THR A 107 -0.15 -10.45 5.33
CA THR A 107 1.16 -10.85 4.83
C THR A 107 1.13 -12.27 4.26
N CYS A 108 2.04 -12.54 3.32
CA CYS A 108 2.27 -13.85 2.73
C CYS A 108 3.79 -14.11 2.69
N SER A 109 4.21 -15.24 3.24
CA SER A 109 5.58 -15.75 3.11
C SER A 109 5.69 -16.69 1.90
N PRO A 110 6.91 -16.97 1.40
CA PRO A 110 7.12 -17.95 0.34
C PRO A 110 6.53 -19.33 0.65
N ALA A 111 6.56 -19.75 1.93
CA ALA A 111 6.08 -21.06 2.36
C ALA A 111 4.55 -21.12 2.47
N ASP A 112 3.87 -19.99 2.69
CA ASP A 112 2.43 -19.92 2.83
C ASP A 112 1.70 -19.67 1.49
N ARG A 113 2.43 -19.27 0.45
CA ARG A 113 1.86 -18.94 -0.87
C ARG A 113 1.09 -20.13 -1.45
N VAL A 114 -0.13 -19.85 -1.88
CA VAL A 114 -1.00 -20.79 -2.61
C VAL A 114 -1.18 -20.28 -4.03
N ASP A 115 -0.77 -21.08 -5.02
CA ASP A 115 -1.01 -20.76 -6.42
C ASP A 115 -2.51 -20.76 -6.76
N ARG A 116 -2.91 -19.76 -7.55
CA ARG A 116 -4.26 -19.64 -8.11
C ARG A 116 -4.14 -19.46 -9.61
N PRO A 117 -4.41 -20.49 -10.43
CA PRO A 117 -4.38 -20.34 -11.87
C PRO A 117 -5.46 -19.36 -12.33
N ALA A 118 -5.18 -18.67 -13.43
CA ALA A 118 -6.19 -17.85 -14.08
C ALA A 118 -7.33 -18.73 -14.64
N PRO A 119 -8.57 -18.21 -14.70
CA PRO A 119 -9.65 -18.86 -15.44
C PRO A 119 -9.26 -19.10 -16.91
N ALA A 120 -9.84 -20.11 -17.56
CA ALA A 120 -9.44 -20.56 -18.89
C ALA A 120 -9.48 -19.45 -19.96
N GLU A 121 -10.44 -18.52 -19.84
CA GLU A 121 -10.64 -17.41 -20.77
C GLU A 121 -9.76 -16.19 -20.47
N ILE A 122 -9.03 -16.22 -19.34
CA ILE A 122 -8.29 -15.08 -18.83
C ILE A 122 -6.79 -15.29 -19.01
N ARG A 123 -6.17 -14.40 -19.78
CA ARG A 123 -4.71 -14.34 -19.92
C ARG A 123 -4.16 -13.32 -18.94
N LEU A 124 -3.22 -13.76 -18.10
CA LEU A 124 -2.40 -12.86 -17.28
C LEU A 124 -1.05 -12.63 -17.94
N ARG A 125 -0.66 -11.37 -18.14
CA ARG A 125 0.64 -11.01 -18.74
C ARG A 125 1.13 -9.67 -18.23
N THR A 126 2.43 -9.43 -18.38
CA THR A 126 3.04 -8.12 -18.15
C THR A 126 2.61 -7.16 -19.27
N PRO A 127 2.31 -5.88 -18.97
CA PRO A 127 2.15 -4.84 -19.99
C PRO A 127 3.43 -4.67 -20.83
N GLU A 128 3.32 -4.61 -22.15
CA GLU A 128 4.48 -4.53 -23.07
C GLU A 128 4.54 -3.20 -23.82
N SER A 129 3.49 -2.38 -23.73
CA SER A 129 3.39 -1.11 -24.45
C SER A 129 2.78 -0.01 -23.59
N ALA A 130 2.99 1.25 -23.99
CA ALA A 130 2.31 2.39 -23.38
C ALA A 130 0.77 2.23 -23.41
N GLU A 131 0.25 1.61 -24.46
CA GLU A 131 -1.18 1.34 -24.59
C GLU A 131 -1.67 0.27 -23.61
N ASP A 132 -0.90 -0.79 -23.38
CA ASP A 132 -1.22 -1.79 -22.35
C ASP A 132 -1.31 -1.14 -20.96
N PHE A 133 -0.33 -0.30 -20.60
CA PHE A 133 -0.33 0.43 -19.33
C PHE A 133 -1.55 1.34 -19.21
N ARG A 134 -1.92 2.07 -20.27
CA ARG A 134 -3.15 2.89 -20.30
C ARG A 134 -4.40 2.05 -20.08
N ARG A 135 -4.56 0.95 -20.81
CA ARG A 135 -5.73 0.07 -20.71
C ARG A 135 -5.84 -0.59 -19.34
N MET A 136 -4.72 -1.09 -18.81
CA MET A 136 -4.66 -1.68 -17.46
C MET A 136 -5.08 -0.67 -16.40
N ARG A 137 -4.47 0.51 -16.40
CA ARG A 137 -4.74 1.54 -15.40
C ARG A 137 -6.14 2.13 -15.54
N ALA A 138 -6.65 2.32 -16.76
CA ALA A 138 -8.03 2.70 -17.00
C ALA A 138 -9.02 1.67 -16.41
N ALA A 139 -8.78 0.36 -16.62
CA ALA A 139 -9.60 -0.68 -16.03
C ALA A 139 -9.55 -0.67 -14.48
N GLN A 140 -8.38 -0.40 -13.89
CA GLN A 140 -8.24 -0.23 -12.45
C GLN A 140 -9.03 0.99 -11.94
N ASN A 141 -8.87 2.16 -12.56
CA ASN A 141 -9.57 3.38 -12.18
C ASN A 141 -11.10 3.18 -12.25
N ILE A 142 -11.61 2.62 -13.36
CA ILE A 142 -13.04 2.29 -13.49
C ILE A 142 -13.50 1.36 -12.35
N ALA A 143 -12.72 0.33 -12.03
CA ALA A 143 -13.06 -0.61 -10.97
C ALA A 143 -13.03 0.04 -9.56
N PHE A 144 -12.25 1.10 -9.37
CA PHE A 144 -12.21 1.92 -8.16
C PHE A 144 -13.23 3.08 -8.15
N GLY A 145 -13.99 3.28 -9.24
CA GLY A 145 -14.96 4.37 -9.35
C GLY A 145 -14.33 5.72 -9.72
N GLU A 146 -13.13 5.72 -10.29
CA GLU A 146 -12.38 6.89 -10.75
C GLU A 146 -12.48 7.08 -12.27
N ALA A 147 -12.05 8.24 -12.76
CA ALA A 147 -11.97 8.53 -14.18
C ALA A 147 -10.94 7.62 -14.89
N PRO A 148 -11.28 7.02 -16.05
CA PRO A 148 -10.39 6.08 -16.74
C PRO A 148 -9.14 6.74 -17.33
N GLU A 149 -9.17 8.05 -17.60
CA GLU A 149 -8.10 8.77 -18.26
C GLU A 149 -6.85 8.87 -17.40
N ILE A 150 -5.70 8.65 -18.03
CA ILE A 150 -4.39 8.87 -17.41
C ILE A 150 -3.48 9.67 -18.33
N SER A 151 -2.58 10.43 -17.72
CA SER A 151 -1.59 11.23 -18.44
C SER A 151 -0.43 10.38 -18.97
N ASP A 152 0.27 10.86 -20.00
CA ASP A 152 1.50 10.23 -20.49
C ASP A 152 2.59 10.17 -19.41
N ALA A 153 2.68 11.19 -18.57
CA ALA A 153 3.59 11.20 -17.43
C ALA A 153 3.28 10.07 -16.41
N GLU A 154 2.01 9.72 -16.22
CA GLU A 154 1.64 8.57 -15.39
C GLU A 154 2.03 7.25 -16.05
N VAL A 155 1.80 7.12 -17.36
CA VAL A 155 2.23 5.94 -18.14
C VAL A 155 3.75 5.73 -18.05
N ASP A 156 4.54 6.79 -18.19
CA ASP A 156 6.00 6.70 -18.13
C ASP A 156 6.51 6.34 -16.74
N ARG A 157 5.83 6.79 -15.68
CA ARG A 157 6.11 6.31 -14.31
C ARG A 157 5.80 4.82 -14.15
N LEU A 158 4.64 4.34 -14.63
CA LEU A 158 4.27 2.93 -14.52
C LEU A 158 5.24 1.99 -15.26
N LYS A 159 5.83 2.43 -16.38
CA LYS A 159 6.85 1.65 -17.10
C LYS A 159 8.14 1.42 -16.32
N THR A 160 8.44 2.30 -15.37
CA THR A 160 9.73 2.33 -14.65
C THR A 160 9.61 1.94 -13.19
N THR A 161 8.41 1.60 -12.71
CA THR A 161 8.15 1.29 -11.31
C THR A 161 7.37 -0.02 -11.16
N GLY A 162 7.77 -0.84 -10.18
CA GLY A 162 7.05 -2.05 -9.83
C GLY A 162 6.97 -3.12 -10.94
N ARG A 163 6.30 -4.21 -10.60
CA ARG A 163 5.99 -5.34 -11.47
C ARG A 163 4.49 -5.35 -11.73
N HIS A 164 4.11 -4.95 -12.93
CA HIS A 164 2.72 -4.85 -13.33
C HIS A 164 2.23 -6.12 -14.01
N LEU A 165 0.95 -6.44 -13.78
CA LEU A 165 0.26 -7.55 -14.41
C LEU A 165 -1.12 -7.08 -14.84
N LEU A 166 -1.49 -7.36 -16.09
CA LEU A 166 -2.84 -7.14 -16.59
C LEU A 166 -3.57 -8.48 -16.77
N ALA A 167 -4.90 -8.45 -16.65
CA ALA A 167 -5.79 -9.54 -17.00
C ALA A 167 -6.53 -9.18 -18.29
N GLU A 168 -6.55 -10.10 -19.26
CA GLU A 168 -7.14 -9.90 -20.58
C GLU A 168 -8.09 -11.04 -20.94
N GLU A 169 -9.26 -10.71 -21.49
CA GLU A 169 -10.20 -11.65 -22.10
C GLU A 169 -10.51 -11.19 -23.53
N ALA A 170 -10.30 -12.04 -24.53
CA ALA A 170 -10.59 -11.75 -25.93
C ALA A 170 -10.07 -10.37 -26.43
N GLY A 171 -8.87 -9.97 -26.00
CA GLY A 171 -8.23 -8.71 -26.38
C GLY A 171 -8.67 -7.48 -25.57
N VAL A 172 -9.59 -7.64 -24.62
CA VAL A 172 -10.03 -6.59 -23.70
C VAL A 172 -9.27 -6.72 -22.38
N VAL A 173 -8.66 -5.64 -21.91
CA VAL A 173 -8.04 -5.59 -20.56
C VAL A 173 -9.13 -5.38 -19.53
N VAL A 174 -9.28 -6.34 -18.61
CA VAL A 174 -10.41 -6.42 -17.67
C VAL A 174 -10.00 -6.16 -16.22
N GLY A 175 -8.71 -5.98 -15.97
CA GLY A 175 -8.18 -5.71 -14.64
C GLY A 175 -6.65 -5.71 -14.63
N GLY A 176 -6.10 -5.45 -13.46
CA GLY A 176 -4.66 -5.44 -13.26
C GLY A 176 -4.26 -5.36 -11.80
N GLY A 177 -2.95 -5.36 -11.58
CA GLY A 177 -2.32 -5.29 -10.28
C GLY A 177 -0.84 -4.92 -10.40
N VAL A 178 -0.24 -4.59 -9.27
CA VAL A 178 1.19 -4.31 -9.18
C VAL A 178 1.78 -4.93 -7.93
N ALA A 179 3.01 -5.42 -8.02
CA ALA A 179 3.87 -5.56 -6.87
C ALA A 179 4.93 -4.46 -6.90
N LEU A 180 5.05 -3.67 -5.84
CA LEU A 180 6.02 -2.59 -5.76
C LEU A 180 7.44 -3.14 -5.66
N ASP A 181 8.44 -2.25 -5.74
CA ASP A 181 9.84 -2.66 -5.63
C ASP A 181 10.12 -3.41 -4.34
N ILE A 182 11.00 -4.40 -4.40
CA ILE A 182 11.46 -5.16 -3.24
C ILE A 182 12.52 -4.34 -2.52
N VAL A 183 12.32 -4.09 -1.23
CA VAL A 183 13.29 -3.41 -0.35
C VAL A 183 13.47 -4.27 0.90
N ASP A 184 14.71 -4.67 1.17
CA ASP A 184 15.08 -5.58 2.28
C ASP A 184 14.18 -6.82 2.35
N GLY A 185 13.97 -7.46 1.20
CA GLY A 185 13.15 -8.67 1.08
C GLY A 185 11.64 -8.45 1.31
N THR A 186 11.17 -7.20 1.44
CA THR A 186 9.75 -6.85 1.61
C THR A 186 9.20 -6.13 0.39
N THR A 187 7.94 -6.37 0.04
CA THR A 187 7.22 -5.70 -1.05
C THR A 187 5.72 -5.62 -0.76
N GLU A 188 5.07 -4.60 -1.32
CA GLU A 188 3.62 -4.46 -1.30
C GLU A 188 3.00 -4.95 -2.61
N VAL A 189 1.96 -5.79 -2.51
CA VAL A 189 1.06 -6.09 -3.62
C VAL A 189 -0.14 -5.15 -3.53
N ALA A 190 -0.30 -4.30 -4.53
CA ALA A 190 -1.25 -3.21 -4.54
C ALA A 190 -2.04 -3.13 -5.86
N GLY A 191 -3.05 -2.25 -5.88
CA GLY A 191 -3.81 -1.94 -7.08
C GLY A 191 -4.56 -3.11 -7.70
N ILE A 192 -4.83 -4.19 -6.94
CA ILE A 192 -5.59 -5.33 -7.45
C ILE A 192 -7.02 -4.88 -7.75
N ALA A 193 -7.37 -4.77 -9.02
CA ALA A 193 -8.68 -4.33 -9.45
C ALA A 193 -9.14 -5.07 -10.70
N VAL A 194 -10.43 -5.38 -10.74
CA VAL A 194 -11.11 -6.08 -11.83
C VAL A 194 -12.44 -5.38 -12.10
N LEU A 195 -12.72 -5.11 -13.38
CA LEU A 195 -13.96 -4.52 -13.86
C LEU A 195 -15.16 -5.30 -13.33
N GLU A 196 -16.23 -4.58 -12.99
CA GLU A 196 -17.39 -5.15 -12.30
C GLU A 196 -17.99 -6.37 -13.00
N ALA A 197 -18.15 -6.30 -14.33
CA ALA A 197 -18.67 -7.40 -15.16
C ALA A 197 -17.83 -8.69 -15.12
N TYR A 198 -16.57 -8.60 -14.68
CA TYR A 198 -15.60 -9.70 -14.63
C TYR A 198 -15.31 -10.18 -13.19
N ARG A 199 -15.95 -9.57 -12.19
CA ARG A 199 -15.79 -9.94 -10.77
C ARG A 199 -16.35 -11.32 -10.49
N ARG A 200 -15.94 -11.89 -9.34
CA ARG A 200 -16.36 -13.23 -8.86
C ARG A 200 -15.99 -14.40 -9.78
N ARG A 201 -15.08 -14.18 -10.74
CA ARG A 201 -14.52 -15.22 -11.63
C ARG A 201 -13.16 -15.76 -11.16
N GLY A 202 -12.61 -15.26 -10.05
CA GLY A 202 -11.28 -15.67 -9.54
C GLY A 202 -10.10 -14.86 -10.09
N ILE A 203 -10.33 -13.87 -10.95
CA ILE A 203 -9.28 -13.06 -11.61
C ILE A 203 -8.40 -12.33 -10.59
N ALA A 204 -9.00 -11.66 -9.59
CA ALA A 204 -8.25 -10.96 -8.55
C ALA A 204 -7.32 -11.90 -7.78
N ALA A 205 -7.80 -13.10 -7.41
CA ALA A 205 -6.97 -14.10 -6.73
C ALA A 205 -5.80 -14.59 -7.61
N ALA A 206 -6.04 -14.75 -8.91
CA ALA A 206 -5.00 -15.16 -9.86
C ALA A 206 -3.95 -14.05 -10.10
N LEU A 207 -4.38 -12.78 -10.21
CA LEU A 207 -3.50 -11.62 -10.27
C LEU A 207 -2.60 -11.55 -9.03
N THR A 208 -3.20 -11.63 -7.83
CA THR A 208 -2.45 -11.62 -6.57
C THR A 208 -1.50 -12.81 -6.51
N ALA A 209 -1.95 -14.04 -6.74
CA ALA A 209 -1.09 -15.23 -6.66
C ALA A 209 0.11 -15.16 -7.61
N ARG A 210 -0.11 -14.65 -8.83
CA ARG A 210 0.96 -14.45 -9.81
C ARG A 210 1.97 -13.41 -9.31
N LEU A 211 1.51 -12.23 -8.89
CA LEU A 211 2.39 -11.18 -8.39
C LEU A 211 3.19 -11.63 -7.16
N THR A 212 2.52 -12.27 -6.20
CA THR A 212 3.15 -12.82 -4.99
C THR A 212 4.20 -13.89 -5.34
N ARG A 213 3.92 -14.76 -6.31
CA ARG A 213 4.93 -15.71 -6.81
C ARG A 213 6.14 -14.98 -7.40
N ASP A 214 5.89 -14.06 -8.33
CA ASP A 214 6.92 -13.40 -9.11
C ASP A 214 7.88 -12.59 -8.19
N VAL A 215 7.37 -11.98 -7.11
CA VAL A 215 8.24 -11.30 -6.13
C VAL A 215 9.03 -12.24 -5.23
N HIS A 216 8.46 -13.39 -4.84
CA HIS A 216 9.20 -14.39 -4.07
C HIS A 216 10.31 -15.03 -4.91
N GLU A 217 10.05 -15.33 -6.18
CA GLU A 217 11.07 -15.79 -7.12
C GLU A 217 12.15 -14.72 -7.37
N ALA A 218 11.80 -13.44 -7.22
CA ALA A 218 12.74 -12.32 -7.26
C ALA A 218 13.43 -12.01 -5.92
N GLY A 219 13.22 -12.83 -4.88
CA GLY A 219 13.96 -12.75 -3.60
C GLY A 219 13.22 -12.05 -2.45
N ALA A 220 11.96 -11.65 -2.60
CA ALA A 220 11.17 -11.18 -1.45
C ALA A 220 10.86 -12.35 -0.50
N HIS A 221 11.09 -12.18 0.80
CA HIS A 221 10.63 -13.11 1.83
C HIS A 221 9.30 -12.68 2.47
N THR A 222 8.86 -11.43 2.24
CA THR A 222 7.59 -10.90 2.74
C THR A 222 6.86 -10.14 1.63
N ALA A 223 5.69 -10.62 1.25
CA ALA A 223 4.72 -9.83 0.48
C ALA A 223 3.60 -9.39 1.43
N PHE A 224 3.22 -8.11 1.41
CA PHE A 224 2.09 -7.61 2.18
C PHE A 224 1.07 -6.89 1.30
N LEU A 225 -0.14 -6.71 1.82
CA LEU A 225 -1.19 -5.90 1.21
C LEU A 225 -2.13 -5.35 2.27
N THR A 226 -2.81 -4.26 1.94
CA THR A 226 -3.89 -3.68 2.73
C THR A 226 -5.22 -3.92 2.00
N PRO A 227 -6.06 -4.90 2.42
CA PRO A 227 -7.33 -5.08 1.76
C PRO A 227 -8.22 -3.86 2.07
N GLY A 228 -8.81 -3.26 1.03
CA GLY A 228 -9.65 -2.05 1.18
C GLY A 228 -10.78 -2.21 2.20
N ASP A 229 -11.26 -3.44 2.40
CA ASP A 229 -12.04 -3.86 3.56
C ASP A 229 -11.79 -5.36 3.86
N LEU A 230 -12.27 -5.83 5.03
CA LEU A 230 -12.12 -7.24 5.45
C LEU A 230 -12.89 -8.23 4.56
N GLY A 231 -13.98 -7.82 3.90
CA GLY A 231 -14.74 -8.65 2.96
C GLY A 231 -13.90 -9.02 1.74
N ILE A 232 -13.13 -8.07 1.22
CA ILE A 232 -12.13 -8.27 0.16
C ILE A 232 -10.99 -9.18 0.65
N GLY A 233 -10.66 -9.15 1.95
CA GLY A 233 -9.63 -9.99 2.59
C GLY A 233 -9.77 -11.49 2.30
N THR A 234 -10.99 -11.98 2.08
CA THR A 234 -11.26 -13.40 1.75
C THR A 234 -10.62 -13.85 0.43
N VAL A 235 -10.45 -12.93 -0.53
CA VAL A 235 -9.78 -13.20 -1.81
C VAL A 235 -8.30 -13.49 -1.57
N TYR A 236 -7.66 -12.68 -0.73
CA TYR A 236 -6.23 -12.79 -0.44
C TYR A 236 -5.92 -13.98 0.46
N ALA A 237 -6.81 -14.31 1.40
CA ALA A 237 -6.70 -15.51 2.23
C ALA A 237 -6.59 -16.80 1.38
N ARG A 238 -7.30 -16.86 0.25
CA ARG A 238 -7.22 -17.99 -0.69
C ARG A 238 -5.85 -18.11 -1.38
N VAL A 239 -5.07 -17.04 -1.41
CA VAL A 239 -3.72 -16.98 -2.01
C VAL A 239 -2.63 -17.27 -0.95
N GLY A 240 -3.01 -17.45 0.32
CA GLY A 240 -2.08 -17.73 1.42
C GLY A 240 -1.79 -16.53 2.32
N TYR A 241 -2.36 -15.36 2.02
CA TYR A 241 -2.22 -14.20 2.90
C TYR A 241 -2.93 -14.44 4.24
N ARG A 242 -2.32 -13.99 5.33
CA ARG A 242 -2.89 -14.06 6.69
C ARG A 242 -2.96 -12.66 7.31
N PRO A 243 -3.98 -12.36 8.14
CA PRO A 243 -4.01 -11.13 8.92
C PRO A 243 -2.74 -11.00 9.76
N ALA A 244 -2.12 -9.82 9.75
CA ALA A 244 -0.83 -9.59 10.39
C ALA A 244 -0.79 -8.36 11.30
N GLY A 245 -1.71 -7.43 11.12
CA GLY A 245 -1.82 -6.19 11.90
C GLY A 245 -2.80 -5.22 11.26
N GLU A 246 -2.71 -3.96 11.65
CA GLU A 246 -3.45 -2.87 11.03
C GLU A 246 -2.59 -1.60 10.95
N CYS A 247 -2.88 -0.79 9.93
CA CYS A 247 -2.38 0.57 9.79
C CYS A 247 -3.45 1.53 10.28
N VAL A 248 -3.05 2.55 11.03
CA VAL A 248 -3.93 3.64 11.47
C VAL A 248 -3.62 4.90 10.72
N HIS A 249 -4.67 5.62 10.37
CA HIS A 249 -4.62 6.89 9.70
C HIS A 249 -5.17 7.93 10.66
N LEU A 250 -4.37 8.90 11.06
CA LEU A 250 -4.77 9.96 11.98
C LEU A 250 -4.48 11.33 11.39
N SER A 251 -5.35 12.30 11.64
CA SER A 251 -5.16 13.69 11.21
C SER A 251 -5.61 14.69 12.25
N LEU A 252 -5.04 15.90 12.22
CA LEU A 252 -5.50 17.03 13.01
C LEU A 252 -6.06 18.11 12.08
N SER A 253 -7.33 18.46 12.25
CA SER A 253 -7.99 19.54 11.50
C SER A 253 -7.59 20.95 11.97
#